data_AF-A0A8J4BF38-F1
#
_entry.id   AF-A0A8J4BF38-F1
#
_cell.length_a   1.000
_cell.length_b   1.000
_cell.length_c   1.000
_cell.angle_alpha   90.00
_cell.angle_beta   90.00
_cell.angle_gamma   90.00
#
_symmetry.space_group_name_H-M   'P 1'
#
loop_
_entity.id
_entity.type
_entity.pdbx_description
1 polymer ?
#
loop_
_entity_poly.entity_id
_entity_poly.type
_entity_poly.pdbx_seq_one_letter_code
_entity_poly.pdbx_strand_id
1 'polypeptide(L)'
;MRAGHCFRLCTEGDFANQLPEVTVPEMQRSNLVSMVLQLKALGIDNVMQFEWLAPPPAEALVRALEELHALKVLDEDARLTPDVGLALAALPLEPGLGAVLLASRELGCCEEVLTLVALMGLHHVWAPAQGAVHALEEAKAKFATAEGDGVTLLNVHKAWRSNGRSAAWAQRHFLNQHALLRADDARDQLLGLMRRHGLLPADKPPPSCEQDMESVCRALAAGRFMNAAVFERIEYNPLAPEGDKGTPVFRLVRYTAQRSKSVCLSVWLSPCL
;
A
#
# COMPACT_ATOMS: atom_id res chain seq x y z
N MET A 1 -20.01 36.07 24.82
CA MET A 1 -19.42 35.61 23.56
C MET A 1 -19.59 36.71 22.52
N ARG A 2 -18.58 37.01 21.70
CA ARG A 2 -18.72 37.93 20.55
C ARG A 2 -19.28 37.16 19.35
N ALA A 3 -20.09 37.82 18.52
CA ALA A 3 -20.53 37.27 17.25
C ALA A 3 -19.32 37.06 16.30
N GLY A 4 -19.31 35.96 15.56
CA GLY A 4 -18.29 35.62 14.57
C GLY A 4 -18.83 35.67 13.14
N HIS A 5 -17.93 35.58 12.16
CA HIS A 5 -18.27 35.53 10.74
C HIS A 5 -17.85 34.17 10.15
N CYS A 6 -18.65 33.63 9.22
CA CYS A 6 -18.36 32.42 8.46
C CYS A 6 -18.41 32.76 6.97
N PHE A 7 -17.30 32.56 6.26
CA PHE A 7 -17.21 32.74 4.82
C PHE A 7 -17.35 31.38 4.14
N ARG A 8 -18.48 31.15 3.45
CA ARG A 8 -18.72 29.93 2.67
C ARG A 8 -18.30 30.17 1.22
N LEU A 9 -17.45 29.30 0.68
CA LEU A 9 -16.98 29.36 -0.71
C LEU A 9 -17.96 28.66 -1.68
N CYS A 10 -19.25 28.71 -1.39
CA CYS A 10 -20.33 28.15 -2.22
C CYS A 10 -21.51 29.13 -2.24
N THR A 11 -22.37 29.02 -3.25
CA THR A 11 -23.57 29.85 -3.33
C THR A 11 -24.60 29.40 -2.30
N GLU A 12 -25.50 30.30 -1.90
CA GLU A 12 -26.57 29.98 -0.96
C GLU A 12 -27.51 28.90 -1.49
N GLY A 13 -27.80 28.93 -2.80
CA GLY A 13 -28.63 27.93 -3.47
C GLY A 13 -28.01 26.53 -3.44
N ASP A 14 -26.69 26.42 -3.66
CA ASP A 14 -25.98 25.13 -3.61
C ASP A 14 -25.93 24.60 -2.17
N PHE A 15 -25.69 25.49 -1.20
CA PHE A 15 -25.67 25.13 0.21
C PHE A 15 -27.02 24.60 0.70
N ALA A 16 -28.12 25.22 0.27
CA ALA A 16 -29.47 24.83 0.69
C ALA A 16 -29.97 23.58 -0.04
N ASN A 17 -29.64 23.40 -1.32
CA ASN A 17 -30.32 22.41 -2.17
C ASN A 17 -29.43 21.29 -2.72
N GLN A 18 -28.11 21.46 -2.79
CA GLN A 18 -27.22 20.49 -3.43
C GLN A 18 -26.36 19.70 -2.44
N LEU A 19 -26.03 20.30 -1.30
CA LEU A 19 -25.20 19.64 -0.29
C LEU A 19 -26.05 18.67 0.55
N PRO A 20 -25.62 17.40 0.72
CA PRO A 20 -26.32 16.49 1.60
C PRO A 20 -26.22 16.96 3.06
N GLU A 21 -27.34 16.94 3.78
CA GLU A 21 -27.41 17.37 5.18
C GLU A 21 -26.52 16.52 6.10
N VAL A 22 -26.36 15.23 5.76
CA VAL A 22 -25.58 14.28 6.53
C VAL A 22 -24.66 13.52 5.59
N THR A 23 -23.41 13.35 6.01
CA THR A 23 -22.46 12.51 5.28
C THR A 23 -22.77 11.04 5.55
N VAL A 24 -22.74 10.22 4.50
CA VAL A 24 -22.83 8.75 4.61
C VAL A 24 -21.77 8.24 5.62
N PRO A 25 -22.06 7.23 6.45
CA PRO A 25 -21.07 6.69 7.39
C PRO A 25 -19.80 6.15 6.71
N GLU A 26 -18.66 6.19 7.40
CA GLU A 26 -17.39 5.64 6.90
C GLU A 26 -17.49 4.13 6.62
N MET A 27 -18.22 3.40 7.46
CA MET A 27 -18.46 1.96 7.34
C MET A 27 -19.05 1.55 5.98
N GLN A 28 -19.79 2.45 5.34
CA GLN A 28 -20.45 2.18 4.06
C GLN A 28 -19.64 2.63 2.83
N ARG A 29 -18.47 3.24 3.04
CA ARG A 29 -17.68 3.87 1.96
C ARG A 29 -16.22 3.43 1.91
N SER A 30 -15.71 2.83 2.98
CA SER A 30 -14.30 2.46 3.12
C SER A 30 -14.05 0.98 2.79
N ASN A 31 -12.78 0.64 2.56
CA ASN A 31 -12.35 -0.75 2.44
C ASN A 31 -12.35 -1.41 3.84
N LEU A 32 -13.06 -2.53 3.97
CA LEU A 32 -13.32 -3.20 5.25
C LEU A 32 -12.29 -4.29 5.58
N VAL A 33 -11.32 -4.59 4.71
CA VAL A 33 -10.36 -5.69 4.87
C VAL A 33 -9.63 -5.64 6.22
N SER A 34 -9.04 -4.49 6.58
CA SER A 34 -8.36 -4.30 7.87
C SER A 34 -9.32 -4.45 9.05
N MET A 35 -10.55 -3.97 8.91
CA MET A 35 -11.54 -4.05 9.98
C MET A 35 -12.00 -5.50 10.21
N VAL A 36 -12.31 -6.22 9.13
CA VAL A 36 -12.73 -7.62 9.18
C VAL A 36 -11.65 -8.49 9.81
N LEU A 37 -10.37 -8.23 9.49
CA LEU A 37 -9.25 -8.89 10.16
C LEU A 37 -9.26 -8.65 11.68
N GLN A 38 -9.47 -7.41 12.12
CA GLN A 38 -9.51 -7.08 13.54
C GLN A 38 -10.72 -7.72 14.25
N LEU A 39 -11.90 -7.74 13.62
CA LEU A 39 -13.08 -8.45 14.17
C LEU A 39 -12.81 -9.95 14.32
N LYS A 40 -12.17 -10.57 13.32
CA LYS A 40 -11.78 -11.98 13.38
C LYS A 40 -10.77 -12.24 14.49
N ALA A 41 -9.79 -11.37 14.67
CA ALA A 41 -8.81 -11.46 15.75
C ALA A 41 -9.43 -11.28 17.15
N LEU A 42 -10.55 -10.55 17.27
CA LEU A 42 -11.35 -10.45 18.49
C LEU A 42 -12.20 -11.69 18.78
N GLY A 43 -12.24 -12.68 17.88
CA GLY A 43 -13.04 -13.90 18.03
C GLY A 43 -14.47 -13.79 17.48
N ILE A 44 -14.75 -12.81 16.61
CA ILE A 44 -16.06 -12.69 15.95
C ILE A 44 -16.04 -13.54 14.68
N ASP A 45 -16.63 -14.74 14.77
CA ASP A 45 -16.68 -15.67 13.64
C ASP A 45 -17.62 -15.23 12.53
N ASN A 46 -18.80 -14.71 12.87
CA ASN A 46 -19.79 -14.32 11.87
C ASN A 46 -19.91 -12.79 11.74
N VAL A 47 -19.06 -12.20 10.90
CA VAL A 47 -19.07 -10.76 10.60
C VAL A 47 -20.36 -10.29 9.92
N MET A 48 -21.09 -11.19 9.25
CA MET A 48 -22.35 -10.86 8.58
C MET A 48 -23.51 -10.67 9.58
N GLN A 49 -23.44 -11.33 10.74
CA GLN A 49 -24.45 -11.23 11.81
C GLN A 49 -24.01 -10.29 12.94
N PHE A 50 -22.87 -9.60 12.79
CA PHE A 50 -22.40 -8.65 13.77
C PHE A 50 -23.38 -7.47 13.90
N GLU A 51 -23.57 -6.96 15.12
CA GLU A 51 -24.48 -5.85 15.41
C GLU A 51 -23.87 -4.51 15.02
N TRP A 52 -23.97 -4.17 13.74
CA TRP A 52 -23.46 -2.91 13.19
C TRP A 52 -24.35 -1.72 13.56
N LEU A 53 -23.73 -0.60 13.97
CA LEU A 53 -24.45 0.68 14.13
C LEU A 53 -24.97 1.20 12.78
N ALA A 54 -24.13 1.09 11.75
CA ALA A 54 -24.47 1.37 10.36
C ALA A 54 -23.93 0.22 9.51
N PRO A 55 -24.78 -0.73 9.07
CA PRO A 55 -24.31 -1.93 8.40
C PRO A 55 -23.61 -1.58 7.07
N PRO A 56 -22.43 -2.17 6.80
CA PRO A 56 -21.78 -2.05 5.50
C PRO A 56 -22.53 -2.81 4.40
N PRO A 57 -22.30 -2.49 3.12
CA PRO A 57 -22.81 -3.28 2.01
C PRO A 57 -22.30 -4.73 2.08
N ALA A 58 -23.19 -5.71 1.85
CA ALA A 58 -22.84 -7.13 1.90
C ALA A 58 -21.70 -7.48 0.93
N GLU A 59 -21.70 -6.89 -0.27
CA GLU A 59 -20.63 -7.06 -1.26
C GLU A 59 -19.26 -6.63 -0.74
N ALA A 60 -19.20 -5.56 0.07
CA ALA A 60 -17.95 -5.07 0.64
C ALA A 60 -17.40 -6.03 1.71
N LEU A 61 -18.28 -6.62 2.53
CA LEU A 61 -17.89 -7.66 3.50
C LEU A 61 -17.41 -8.94 2.82
N VAL A 62 -18.13 -9.41 1.79
CA VAL A 62 -17.75 -10.59 1.02
C VAL A 62 -16.39 -10.39 0.37
N ARG A 63 -16.18 -9.26 -0.31
CA ARG A 63 -14.89 -8.92 -0.91
C ARG A 63 -13.75 -8.88 0.10
N ALA A 64 -14.01 -8.34 1.31
CA ALA A 64 -13.01 -8.31 2.37
C ALA A 64 -12.63 -9.72 2.87
N LEU A 65 -13.61 -10.62 3.00
CA LEU A 65 -13.37 -12.02 3.36
C LEU A 65 -12.61 -12.76 2.25
N GLU A 66 -12.97 -12.56 0.99
CA GLU A 66 -12.28 -13.12 -0.18
C GLU A 66 -10.81 -12.66 -0.25
N GLU A 67 -10.56 -11.38 0.01
CA GLU A 67 -9.22 -10.80 0.06
C GLU A 67 -8.37 -11.42 1.18
N LEU A 68 -8.91 -11.53 2.39
CA LEU A 68 -8.21 -12.13 3.52
C LEU A 68 -7.96 -13.63 3.31
N HIS A 69 -8.91 -14.34 2.71
CA HIS A 69 -8.73 -15.74 2.33
C HIS A 69 -7.62 -15.90 1.26
N ALA A 70 -7.61 -15.04 0.23
CA ALA A 70 -6.57 -15.06 -0.80
C ALA A 70 -5.16 -14.76 -0.25
N LEU A 71 -5.06 -13.94 0.82
CA LEU A 71 -3.82 -13.68 1.56
C LEU A 71 -3.44 -14.79 2.56
N LYS A 72 -4.20 -15.89 2.62
CA LYS A 72 -4.06 -17.00 3.59
C LYS A 72 -4.18 -16.57 5.06
N VAL A 73 -4.84 -15.43 5.29
CA VAL A 73 -5.14 -14.92 6.63
C VAL A 73 -6.32 -15.68 7.23
N LEU A 74 -7.25 -16.13 6.37
CA LEU A 74 -8.37 -16.97 6.73
C LEU A 74 -8.21 -18.37 6.10
N ASP A 75 -8.68 -19.40 6.81
CA ASP A 75 -8.82 -20.75 6.27
C ASP A 75 -10.11 -20.91 5.43
N GLU A 76 -10.38 -22.14 4.96
CA GLU A 76 -11.58 -22.49 4.19
C GLU A 76 -12.89 -22.31 4.98
N ASP A 77 -12.82 -22.42 6.31
CA ASP A 77 -13.95 -22.20 7.22
C ASP A 77 -14.07 -20.72 7.65
N ALA A 78 -13.33 -19.83 6.99
CA ALA A 78 -13.22 -18.41 7.28
C ALA A 78 -12.74 -18.09 8.71
N ARG A 79 -11.98 -18.98 9.35
CA ARG A 79 -11.35 -18.75 10.66
C ARG A 79 -9.96 -18.18 10.49
N LEU A 80 -9.53 -17.40 11.48
CA LEU A 80 -8.21 -16.77 11.46
C LEU A 80 -7.11 -17.83 11.57
N THR A 81 -6.16 -17.82 10.65
CA THR A 81 -5.02 -18.76 10.70
C THR A 81 -4.07 -18.39 11.83
N PRO A 82 -3.52 -19.38 12.57
CA PRO A 82 -2.68 -19.11 13.73
C PRO A 82 -1.31 -18.51 13.35
N ASP A 83 -0.80 -18.84 12.16
CA ASP A 83 0.53 -18.41 11.71
C ASP A 83 0.48 -17.03 11.06
N VAL A 84 -0.21 -16.93 9.91
CA VAL A 84 -0.27 -15.68 9.13
C VAL A 84 -1.31 -14.72 9.71
N GLY A 85 -2.50 -15.21 10.05
CA GLY A 85 -3.60 -14.35 10.45
C GLY A 85 -3.37 -13.62 11.77
N LEU A 86 -2.90 -14.31 12.82
CA LEU A 86 -2.55 -13.67 14.09
C LEU A 86 -1.35 -12.72 13.95
N ALA A 87 -0.33 -13.12 13.18
CA ALA A 87 0.84 -12.27 12.94
C ALA A 87 0.43 -10.96 12.24
N LEU A 88 -0.45 -11.05 11.24
CA LEU A 88 -0.90 -9.90 10.48
C LEU A 88 -1.83 -9.00 11.30
N ALA A 89 -2.72 -9.58 12.11
CA ALA A 89 -3.61 -8.83 12.99
C ALA A 89 -2.86 -8.00 14.05
N ALA A 90 -1.66 -8.43 14.43
CA ALA A 90 -0.79 -7.73 15.38
C ALA A 90 -0.07 -6.50 14.79
N LEU A 91 -0.03 -6.36 13.46
CA LEU A 91 0.66 -5.26 12.78
C LEU A 91 -0.33 -4.12 12.43
N PRO A 92 0.04 -2.84 12.66
CA PRO A 92 -0.79 -1.69 12.32
C PRO A 92 -0.68 -1.35 10.83
N LEU A 93 -0.90 -2.33 9.96
CA LEU A 93 -0.75 -2.23 8.51
C LEU A 93 -2.02 -2.71 7.80
N GLU A 94 -2.21 -2.23 6.57
CA GLU A 94 -3.13 -2.87 5.63
C GLU A 94 -2.72 -4.34 5.44
N PRO A 95 -3.65 -5.31 5.44
CA PRO A 95 -3.34 -6.73 5.31
C PRO A 95 -2.45 -7.08 4.11
N GLY A 96 -2.64 -6.43 2.96
CA GLY A 96 -1.75 -6.60 1.81
C GLY A 96 -0.29 -6.21 2.10
N LEU A 97 -0.05 -5.05 2.74
CA LEU A 97 1.32 -4.62 3.11
C LEU A 97 1.94 -5.47 4.20
N GLY A 98 1.15 -5.89 5.19
CA GLY A 98 1.66 -6.79 6.21
C GLY A 98 1.99 -8.17 5.63
N ALA A 99 1.23 -8.67 4.64
CA ALA A 99 1.57 -9.91 3.92
C ALA A 99 2.89 -9.79 3.14
N VAL A 100 3.15 -8.63 2.50
CA VAL A 100 4.46 -8.34 1.89
C VAL A 100 5.57 -8.44 2.95
N LEU A 101 5.34 -7.86 4.13
CA LEU A 101 6.31 -7.87 5.22
C LEU A 101 6.56 -9.28 5.77
N LEU A 102 5.53 -10.10 5.92
CA LEU A 102 5.67 -11.49 6.34
C LEU A 102 6.41 -12.33 5.29
N ALA A 103 6.08 -12.19 4.00
CA ALA A 103 6.76 -12.88 2.91
C ALA A 103 8.26 -12.48 2.81
N SER A 104 8.58 -11.21 3.10
CA SER A 104 9.97 -10.74 3.07
C SER A 104 10.90 -11.45 4.06
N ARG A 105 10.35 -12.01 5.14
CA ARG A 105 11.09 -12.80 6.13
C ARG A 105 11.61 -14.10 5.55
N GLU A 106 10.79 -14.78 4.77
CA GLU A 106 11.13 -16.05 4.13
C GLU A 106 12.07 -15.84 2.94
N LEU A 107 11.88 -14.73 2.23
CA LEU A 107 12.69 -14.34 1.07
C LEU A 107 14.01 -13.65 1.43
N GLY A 108 14.24 -13.36 2.71
CA GLY A 108 15.50 -12.78 3.19
C GLY A 108 15.70 -11.29 2.89
N CYS A 109 14.63 -10.53 2.61
CA CYS A 109 14.66 -9.12 2.20
C CYS A 109 13.90 -8.18 3.16
N CYS A 110 13.79 -8.56 4.44
CA CYS A 110 13.07 -7.77 5.44
C CYS A 110 13.59 -6.35 5.62
N GLU A 111 14.90 -6.13 5.56
CA GLU A 111 15.50 -4.81 5.80
C GLU A 111 15.02 -3.78 4.76
N GLU A 112 15.03 -4.20 3.49
CA GLU A 112 14.52 -3.42 2.37
C GLU A 112 13.01 -3.27 2.47
N VAL A 113 12.28 -4.36 2.70
CA VAL A 113 10.81 -4.34 2.73
C VAL A 113 10.25 -3.52 3.90
N LEU A 114 10.89 -3.54 5.08
CA LEU A 114 10.52 -2.67 6.21
C LEU A 114 10.58 -1.20 5.82
N THR A 115 11.64 -0.81 5.12
CA THR A 115 11.84 0.55 4.62
C THR A 115 10.79 0.89 3.55
N LEU A 116 10.53 -0.05 2.63
CA LEU A 116 9.56 0.14 1.55
C LEU A 116 8.14 0.30 2.10
N VAL A 117 7.70 -0.58 3.00
CA VAL A 117 6.37 -0.52 3.63
C VAL A 117 6.20 0.78 4.40
N ALA A 118 7.23 1.24 5.12
CA ALA A 118 7.20 2.53 5.79
C ALA A 118 7.07 3.71 4.81
N LEU A 119 7.76 3.68 3.68
CA LEU A 119 7.66 4.70 2.63
C LEU A 119 6.29 4.68 1.93
N MET A 120 5.74 3.50 1.64
CA MET A 120 4.43 3.33 1.01
C MET A 120 3.27 3.77 1.91
N GLY A 121 3.43 3.67 3.23
CA GLY A 121 2.45 4.16 4.21
C GLY A 121 2.39 5.68 4.34
N LEU A 122 3.31 6.42 3.70
CA LEU A 122 3.39 7.87 3.78
C LEU A 122 2.95 8.54 2.48
N HIS A 123 2.39 9.74 2.63
CA HIS A 123 2.00 10.56 1.48
C HIS A 123 3.19 11.39 0.97
N HIS A 124 3.42 11.32 -0.34
CA HIS A 124 4.28 12.22 -1.13
C HIS A 124 5.73 12.38 -0.65
N VAL A 125 6.58 11.38 -0.92
CA VAL A 125 8.05 11.48 -0.78
C VAL A 125 8.63 12.56 -1.71
N TRP A 126 8.07 12.70 -2.90
CA TRP A 126 8.43 13.73 -3.87
C TRP A 126 7.72 15.05 -3.56
N ALA A 127 8.48 16.14 -3.52
CA ALA A 127 8.02 17.50 -3.26
C ALA A 127 8.18 18.35 -4.55
N PRO A 128 7.17 18.38 -5.44
CA PRO A 128 7.23 19.23 -6.63
C PRO A 128 7.28 20.71 -6.24
N ALA A 129 8.25 21.44 -6.78
CA ALA A 129 8.23 22.90 -6.72
C ALA A 129 7.35 23.47 -7.85
N GLN A 130 6.67 24.59 -7.60
CA GLN A 130 5.82 25.24 -8.61
C GLN A 130 6.63 25.55 -9.88
N GLY A 131 6.14 25.10 -11.04
CA GLY A 131 6.80 25.31 -12.34
C GLY A 131 8.04 24.43 -12.62
N ALA A 132 8.43 23.53 -11.70
CA ALA A 132 9.66 22.74 -11.80
C ALA A 132 9.41 21.26 -12.19
N VAL A 133 8.37 20.97 -13.00
CA VAL A 133 7.99 19.60 -13.34
C VAL A 133 9.12 18.87 -14.09
N HIS A 134 9.76 19.50 -15.07
CA HIS A 134 10.87 18.90 -15.81
C HIS A 134 12.08 18.58 -14.90
N ALA A 135 12.45 19.51 -14.02
CA ALA A 135 13.57 19.29 -13.09
C ALA A 135 13.28 18.17 -12.07
N LEU A 136 12.02 18.02 -11.64
CA LEU A 136 11.59 16.91 -10.80
C LEU A 136 11.72 15.57 -11.54
N GLU A 137 11.26 15.48 -12.78
CA GLU A 137 11.35 14.24 -13.57
C GLU A 137 12.81 13.86 -13.85
N GLU A 138 13.68 14.84 -14.13
CA GLU A 138 15.13 14.60 -14.22
C GLU A 138 15.74 14.11 -12.90
N ALA A 139 15.29 14.65 -11.76
CA ALA A 139 15.74 14.20 -10.45
C ALA A 139 15.27 12.78 -10.14
N LYS A 140 14.02 12.43 -10.45
CA LYS A 140 13.47 11.08 -10.33
C LYS A 140 14.20 10.08 -11.22
N ALA A 141 14.47 10.45 -12.47
CA ALA A 141 15.16 9.59 -13.43
C ALA A 141 16.54 9.13 -12.94
N LYS A 142 17.22 9.90 -12.08
CA LYS A 142 18.51 9.51 -11.47
C LYS A 142 18.39 8.35 -10.49
N PHE A 143 17.22 8.16 -9.89
CA PHE A 143 16.95 7.08 -8.94
C PHE A 143 16.13 5.93 -9.56
N ALA A 144 15.59 6.15 -10.75
CA ALA A 144 14.75 5.20 -11.45
C ALA A 144 15.49 3.88 -11.70
N THR A 145 14.76 2.79 -11.53
CA THR A 145 15.26 1.42 -11.67
C THR A 145 14.34 0.61 -12.57
N ALA A 146 14.89 -0.42 -13.22
CA ALA A 146 14.13 -1.28 -14.13
C ALA A 146 13.09 -2.13 -13.38
N GLU A 147 13.37 -2.42 -12.11
CA GLU A 147 12.55 -3.17 -11.17
C GLU A 147 11.29 -2.42 -10.74
N GLY A 148 11.28 -1.08 -10.87
CA GLY A 148 10.08 -0.24 -10.74
C GLY A 148 10.12 0.78 -9.59
N ASP A 149 8.96 1.39 -9.33
CA ASP A 149 8.85 2.53 -8.40
C ASP A 149 9.16 2.17 -6.94
N GLY A 150 8.84 0.94 -6.51
CA GLY A 150 9.14 0.49 -5.15
C GLY A 150 10.64 0.48 -4.86
N VAL A 151 11.43 -0.12 -5.76
CA VAL A 151 12.90 -0.15 -5.66
C VAL A 151 13.49 1.26 -5.85
N THR A 152 12.87 2.08 -6.70
CA THR A 152 13.23 3.49 -6.85
C THR A 152 13.10 4.26 -5.52
N LEU A 153 12.02 4.05 -4.77
CA LEU A 153 11.84 4.66 -3.43
C LEU A 153 12.90 4.19 -2.42
N LEU A 154 13.30 2.91 -2.48
CA LEU A 154 14.38 2.38 -1.65
C LEU A 154 15.72 3.05 -1.97
N ASN A 155 16.03 3.25 -3.26
CA ASN A 155 17.23 3.94 -3.68
C ASN A 155 17.28 5.39 -3.23
N VAL A 156 16.14 6.10 -3.31
CA VAL A 156 16.00 7.46 -2.79
C VAL A 156 16.30 7.51 -1.29
N HIS A 157 15.70 6.61 -0.51
CA HIS A 157 15.91 6.56 0.94
C HIS A 157 17.37 6.21 1.30
N LYS A 158 17.95 5.22 0.63
CA LYS A 158 19.35 4.82 0.80
C LYS A 158 20.31 5.97 0.47
N ALA A 159 20.07 6.70 -0.62
CA ALA A 159 20.87 7.86 -1.02
C ALA A 159 20.73 9.02 -0.04
N TRP A 160 19.52 9.29 0.46
CA TRP A 160 19.31 10.31 1.47
C TRP A 160 20.02 9.97 2.79
N ARG A 161 19.95 8.71 3.22
CA ARG A 161 20.60 8.23 4.45
C ARG A 161 22.13 8.27 4.34
N SER A 162 22.70 7.91 3.18
CA SER A 162 24.14 8.01 2.93
C SER A 162 24.66 9.44 2.90
N ASN A 163 23.80 10.41 2.53
CA ASN A 163 24.08 11.85 2.61
C ASN A 163 23.75 12.45 3.99
N GLY A 164 23.81 11.63 5.04
CA GLY A 164 23.69 12.09 6.43
C GLY A 164 22.29 12.59 6.81
N ARG A 165 21.23 12.13 6.12
CA ARG A 165 19.84 12.57 6.35
C ARG A 165 19.67 14.09 6.18
N SER A 166 20.46 14.70 5.30
CA SER A 166 20.53 16.16 5.14
C SER A 166 19.27 16.76 4.50
N ALA A 167 18.67 17.73 5.18
CA ALA A 167 17.54 18.50 4.65
C ALA A 167 17.90 19.30 3.39
N ALA A 168 19.12 19.85 3.32
CA ALA A 168 19.60 20.56 2.15
C ALA A 168 19.77 19.62 0.95
N TRP A 169 20.21 18.37 1.19
CA TRP A 169 20.28 17.36 0.15
C TRP A 169 18.88 16.98 -0.34
N ALA A 170 17.94 16.71 0.58
CA ALA A 170 16.56 16.40 0.23
C ALA A 170 15.91 17.49 -0.63
N GLN A 171 16.09 18.77 -0.26
CA GLN A 171 15.58 19.91 -1.05
C GLN A 171 16.16 19.95 -2.47
N ARG A 172 17.47 19.72 -2.63
CA ARG A 172 18.13 19.71 -3.96
C ARG A 172 17.59 18.60 -4.87
N HIS A 173 17.10 17.51 -4.29
CA HIS A 173 16.55 16.36 -5.01
C HIS A 173 15.01 16.35 -5.05
N PHE A 174 14.35 17.46 -4.69
CA PHE A 174 12.89 17.58 -4.66
C PHE A 174 12.22 16.53 -3.75
N LEU A 175 12.81 16.27 -2.60
CA LEU A 175 12.33 15.30 -1.61
C LEU A 175 11.76 16.00 -0.38
N ASN A 176 10.69 15.43 0.15
CA ASN A 176 10.12 15.85 1.43
C ASN A 176 10.90 15.24 2.60
N GLN A 177 11.78 16.04 3.20
CA GLN A 177 12.58 15.65 4.37
C GLN A 177 11.70 15.12 5.52
N HIS A 178 10.55 15.76 5.78
CA HIS A 178 9.67 15.34 6.87
C HIS A 178 9.03 13.99 6.61
N ALA A 179 8.73 13.66 5.34
CA ALA A 179 8.25 12.33 4.97
C ALA A 179 9.35 11.28 5.19
N LEU A 180 10.59 11.55 4.77
CA LEU A 180 11.71 10.61 4.93
C LEU A 180 12.05 10.34 6.41
N LEU A 181 12.05 11.37 7.26
CA LEU A 181 12.23 11.21 8.70
C LEU A 181 11.11 10.38 9.33
N ARG A 182 9.86 10.65 8.95
CA ARG A 182 8.72 9.84 9.42
C ARG A 182 8.78 8.40 8.93
N ALA A 183 9.38 8.15 7.75
CA ALA A 183 9.57 6.79 7.23
C ALA A 183 10.56 6.02 8.11
N ASP A 184 11.66 6.65 8.54
CA ASP A 184 12.59 6.04 9.49
C ASP A 184 11.89 5.70 10.82
N ASP A 185 11.11 6.62 11.37
CA ASP A 185 10.41 6.40 12.64
C ASP A 185 9.39 5.25 12.51
N ALA A 186 8.61 5.22 11.41
CA ALA A 186 7.66 4.16 11.13
C ALA A 186 8.35 2.80 10.91
N ARG A 187 9.47 2.78 10.18
CA ARG A 187 10.31 1.59 9.97
C ARG A 187 10.78 1.02 11.31
N ASP A 188 11.29 1.87 12.20
CA ASP A 188 11.82 1.43 13.50
C ASP A 188 10.70 0.93 14.42
N GLN A 189 9.51 1.55 14.37
CA GLN A 189 8.31 1.07 15.08
C GLN A 189 7.87 -0.30 14.57
N LEU A 190 7.84 -0.50 13.25
CA LEU A 190 7.48 -1.78 12.63
C LEU A 190 8.48 -2.87 12.99
N LEU A 191 9.79 -2.58 12.93
CA LEU A 191 10.83 -3.53 13.36
C LEU A 191 10.66 -3.91 14.85
N GLY A 192 10.34 -2.93 15.70
CA GLY A 192 10.05 -3.17 17.11
C GLY A 192 8.83 -4.06 17.33
N LEU A 193 7.76 -3.87 16.56
CA LEU A 193 6.58 -4.74 16.59
C LEU A 193 6.90 -6.17 16.12
N MET A 194 7.60 -6.31 14.99
CA MET A 194 7.99 -7.63 14.48
C MET A 194 8.82 -8.42 15.49
N ARG A 195 9.75 -7.76 16.20
CA ARG A 195 10.52 -8.41 17.28
C ARG A 195 9.66 -8.77 18.47
N ARG A 196 8.77 -7.88 18.92
CA ARG A 196 7.85 -8.14 20.05
C ARG A 196 6.93 -9.32 19.81
N HIS A 197 6.46 -9.50 18.58
CA HIS A 197 5.59 -10.62 18.19
C HIS A 197 6.35 -11.86 17.74
N GLY A 198 7.68 -11.92 17.92
CA GLY A 198 8.50 -13.10 17.56
C GLY A 198 8.62 -13.36 16.06
N LEU A 199 8.28 -12.38 15.21
CA LEU A 199 8.40 -12.47 13.75
C LEU A 199 9.84 -12.30 13.29
N LEU A 200 10.66 -11.58 14.06
CA LEU A 200 12.11 -11.44 13.83
C LEU A 200 12.89 -11.65 15.12
N PRO A 201 14.10 -12.23 15.07
CA PRO A 201 14.96 -12.33 16.24
C PRO A 201 15.32 -10.95 16.80
N ALA A 202 15.30 -10.79 18.12
CA ALA A 202 15.64 -9.52 18.77
C ALA A 202 17.13 -9.16 18.61
N ASP A 203 18.01 -10.17 18.66
CA ASP A 203 19.47 -9.98 18.75
C ASP A 203 20.16 -9.91 17.38
N LYS A 204 19.42 -10.12 16.28
CA LYS A 204 19.98 -10.13 14.93
C LYS A 204 19.46 -8.93 14.12
N PRO A 205 20.28 -8.41 13.18
CA PRO A 205 19.76 -7.50 12.18
C PRO A 205 18.68 -8.21 11.34
N PRO A 206 17.68 -7.48 10.82
CA PRO A 206 16.76 -8.05 9.85
C PRO A 206 17.53 -8.56 8.63
N PRO A 207 17.09 -9.68 8.01
CA PRO A 207 17.72 -10.19 6.81
C PRO A 207 17.62 -9.16 5.68
N SER A 208 18.70 -9.02 4.92
CA SER A 208 18.84 -8.08 3.80
C SER A 208 19.21 -8.86 2.54
N CYS A 209 18.60 -8.49 1.42
CA CYS A 209 18.93 -9.07 0.12
C CYS A 209 20.09 -8.34 -0.60
N GLU A 210 20.70 -7.36 0.08
CA GLU A 210 21.81 -6.53 -0.39
C GLU A 210 21.56 -5.83 -1.74
N GLN A 211 21.84 -6.52 -2.84
CA GLN A 211 21.70 -6.03 -4.21
C GLN A 211 20.64 -6.80 -5.01
N ASP A 212 20.22 -7.98 -4.55
CA ASP A 212 19.23 -8.79 -5.25
C ASP A 212 17.80 -8.29 -4.94
N MET A 213 17.33 -7.37 -5.78
CA MET A 213 15.99 -6.79 -5.66
C MET A 213 14.87 -7.71 -6.17
N GLU A 214 15.19 -8.87 -6.75
CA GLU A 214 14.19 -9.85 -7.18
C GLU A 214 13.38 -10.36 -5.97
N SER A 215 14.07 -10.63 -4.86
CA SER A 215 13.44 -11.02 -3.59
C SER A 215 12.44 -9.96 -3.08
N VAL A 216 12.73 -8.67 -3.23
CA VAL A 216 11.80 -7.57 -2.88
C VAL A 216 10.59 -7.56 -3.81
N CYS A 217 10.79 -7.73 -5.11
CA CYS A 217 9.71 -7.83 -6.09
C CYS A 217 8.80 -9.04 -5.82
N ARG A 218 9.38 -10.19 -5.45
CA ARG A 218 8.64 -11.40 -5.05
C ARG A 218 7.81 -11.15 -3.79
N ALA A 219 8.40 -10.49 -2.78
CA ALA A 219 7.68 -10.14 -1.56
C ALA A 219 6.50 -9.20 -1.85
N LEU A 220 6.70 -8.18 -2.70
CA LEU A 220 5.63 -7.28 -3.14
C LEU A 220 4.52 -8.03 -3.87
N ALA A 221 4.88 -8.93 -4.79
CA ALA A 221 3.91 -9.75 -5.50
C ALA A 221 3.08 -10.61 -4.54
N ALA A 222 3.68 -11.17 -3.50
CA ALA A 222 2.99 -12.02 -2.52
C ALA A 222 1.85 -11.29 -1.78
N GLY A 223 2.01 -9.99 -1.45
CA GLY A 223 0.97 -9.22 -0.75
C GLY A 223 0.14 -8.27 -1.63
N ARG A 224 0.61 -7.95 -2.84
CA ARG A 224 -0.07 -7.02 -3.77
C ARG A 224 -0.55 -7.68 -5.06
N PHE A 225 -0.60 -9.01 -5.16
CA PHE A 225 -1.05 -9.72 -6.37
C PHE A 225 -2.44 -9.30 -6.85
N MET A 226 -3.35 -8.92 -5.95
CA MET A 226 -4.70 -8.45 -6.34
C MET A 226 -4.71 -7.07 -7.02
N ASN A 227 -3.60 -6.34 -6.91
CA ASN A 227 -3.39 -5.05 -7.58
C ASN A 227 -2.55 -5.19 -8.85
N ALA A 228 -2.42 -6.41 -9.39
CA ALA A 228 -1.72 -6.65 -10.64
C ALA A 228 -2.52 -6.16 -11.84
N ALA A 229 -1.82 -5.64 -12.85
CA ALA A 229 -2.41 -5.24 -14.12
C ALA A 229 -1.53 -5.72 -15.28
N VAL A 230 -2.16 -5.99 -16.42
CA VAL A 230 -1.49 -6.41 -17.65
C VAL A 230 -1.61 -5.28 -18.68
N PHE A 231 -0.49 -4.96 -19.31
CA PHE A 231 -0.46 -4.01 -20.42
C PHE A 231 -1.33 -4.52 -21.58
N GLU A 232 -2.25 -3.68 -22.06
CA GLU A 232 -3.17 -4.06 -23.13
C GLU A 232 -2.82 -3.36 -24.45
N ARG A 233 -2.75 -2.03 -24.43
CA ARG A 233 -2.48 -1.20 -25.61
C ARG A 233 -2.04 0.20 -25.22
N ILE A 234 -1.56 0.96 -26.19
CA ILE A 234 -1.41 2.41 -26.09
C ILE A 234 -2.60 3.05 -26.78
N GLU A 235 -3.32 3.93 -26.09
CA GLU A 235 -4.38 4.76 -26.66
C GLU A 235 -3.84 6.13 -27.05
N TYR A 236 -4.09 6.53 -28.29
CA TYR A 236 -3.67 7.83 -28.82
C TYR A 236 -4.87 8.77 -28.84
N ASN A 237 -4.70 9.96 -28.30
CA ASN A 237 -5.73 10.98 -28.40
C ASN A 237 -5.63 11.65 -29.79
N PRO A 238 -6.66 11.57 -30.64
CA PRO A 238 -6.62 12.14 -31.99
C PRO A 238 -6.51 13.67 -32.01
N LEU A 239 -6.74 14.33 -30.86
CA LEU A 239 -6.59 15.77 -30.68
C LEU A 239 -5.24 16.16 -30.05
N ALA A 240 -4.35 15.21 -29.79
CA ALA A 240 -3.07 15.49 -29.17
C ALA A 240 -2.09 16.17 -30.15
N PRO A 241 -1.19 17.04 -29.66
CA PRO A 241 -0.16 17.65 -30.49
C PRO A 241 0.79 16.61 -31.10
N GLU A 242 1.45 16.99 -32.21
CA GLU A 242 2.46 16.16 -32.86
C GLU A 242 3.56 15.75 -31.87
N GLY A 243 3.82 14.45 -31.76
CA GLY A 243 4.80 13.88 -30.82
C GLY A 243 4.19 13.27 -29.54
N ASP A 244 2.86 13.17 -29.42
CA ASP A 244 2.23 12.43 -28.33
C ASP A 244 2.64 10.95 -28.35
N LYS A 245 3.13 10.46 -27.20
CA LYS A 245 3.56 9.07 -27.02
C LYS A 245 2.36 8.13 -26.77
N GLY A 246 1.17 8.69 -26.59
CA GLY A 246 -0.05 7.98 -26.25
C GLY A 246 -0.08 7.58 -24.77
N THR A 247 -1.26 7.21 -24.29
CA THR A 247 -1.49 6.80 -22.91
C THR A 247 -1.48 5.26 -22.83
N PRO A 248 -0.61 4.65 -22.01
CA PRO A 248 -0.62 3.21 -21.82
C PRO A 248 -1.88 2.80 -21.04
N VAL A 249 -2.63 1.84 -21.58
CA VAL A 249 -3.83 1.28 -20.98
C VAL A 249 -3.51 -0.10 -20.41
N PHE A 250 -3.84 -0.26 -19.14
CA PHE A 250 -3.64 -1.49 -18.39
C PHE A 250 -4.98 -2.09 -17.98
N ARG A 251 -5.08 -3.41 -18.04
CA ARG A 251 -6.23 -4.16 -17.56
C ARG A 251 -5.92 -4.83 -16.23
N LEU A 252 -6.72 -4.56 -15.21
CA LEU A 252 -6.59 -5.22 -13.91
C LEU A 252 -6.78 -6.73 -14.04
N VAL A 253 -5.88 -7.49 -13.41
CA VAL A 253 -6.00 -8.94 -13.28
C VAL A 253 -7.00 -9.22 -12.17
N ARG A 254 -8.25 -9.51 -12.55
CA ARG A 254 -9.26 -9.92 -11.57
C ARG A 254 -9.11 -11.43 -11.33
N TYR A 255 -8.92 -11.80 -10.06
CA TYR A 255 -9.10 -13.18 -9.63
C TYR A 255 -10.60 -13.49 -9.68
N THR A 256 -11.11 -13.95 -10.83
CA THR A 256 -12.44 -14.54 -10.92
C THR A 256 -12.28 -16.02 -11.19
N ALA A 257 -12.78 -16.85 -10.27
CA ALA A 257 -12.76 -18.31 -10.36
C ALA A 257 -13.44 -18.88 -11.63
N GLN A 258 -14.09 -18.06 -12.46
CA GLN A 258 -14.97 -18.49 -13.54
C GLN A 258 -14.41 -18.43 -14.96
N ARG A 259 -13.16 -17.99 -15.21
CA ARG A 259 -12.55 -18.18 -16.53
C ARG A 259 -11.08 -18.54 -16.44
N SER A 260 -10.82 -19.82 -16.70
CA SER A 260 -9.53 -20.40 -17.05
C SER A 260 -8.94 -19.75 -18.32
N LYS A 261 -8.44 -18.53 -18.17
CA LYS A 261 -7.13 -18.22 -18.76
C LYS A 261 -6.23 -18.03 -17.57
N SER A 262 -5.60 -19.12 -17.18
CA SER A 262 -4.43 -19.13 -16.30
C SER A 262 -3.44 -18.11 -16.87
N VAL A 263 -3.51 -16.87 -16.36
CA VAL A 263 -2.31 -16.07 -16.28
C VAL A 263 -1.48 -16.85 -15.28
N CYS A 264 -0.58 -17.67 -15.81
CA CYS A 264 0.42 -18.38 -15.06
C CYS A 264 1.30 -17.34 -14.34
N LEU A 265 0.84 -16.88 -13.18
CA LEU A 265 1.68 -16.43 -12.08
C LEU A 265 2.47 -17.62 -11.47
N SER A 266 2.42 -18.80 -12.11
CA SER A 266 3.23 -19.98 -11.79
C SER A 266 4.74 -19.75 -11.94
N VAL A 267 5.17 -18.63 -12.53
CA VAL A 267 6.59 -18.22 -12.52
C VAL A 267 6.97 -17.56 -11.17
N TRP A 268 6.01 -17.10 -10.38
CA TRP A 268 6.26 -16.33 -9.16
C TRP A 268 5.77 -17.02 -7.86
N LEU A 269 4.91 -18.04 -7.96
CA LEU A 269 4.19 -18.65 -6.82
C LEU A 269 4.28 -20.19 -6.73
N SER A 270 5.39 -20.83 -7.13
CA SER A 270 5.62 -22.28 -6.90
C SER A 270 6.96 -22.57 -6.20
N PRO A 271 7.05 -23.67 -5.43
CA PRO A 271 6.86 -23.70 -3.99
C PRO A 271 8.20 -23.46 -3.25
N CYS A 272 8.20 -22.42 -2.42
CA CYS A 272 9.09 -22.33 -1.26
C CYS A 272 8.22 -22.03 -0.04
N LEU A 273 7.16 -22.82 0.14
CA LEU A 273 6.36 -23.00 1.34
C LEU A 273 5.67 -24.36 1.24
#